data_AF-A0A352FI88-F1
#
_entry.id   AF-A0A352FI88-F1
#
_cell.length_a   1.000
_cell.length_b   1.000
_cell.length_c   1.000
_cell.angle_alpha   90.00
_cell.angle_beta   90.00
_cell.angle_gamma   90.00
#
_symmetry.space_group_name_H-M   'P 1'
#
loop_
_entity.id
_entity.type
_entity.pdbx_description
1 polymer ?
#
loop_
_entity_poly.entity_id
_entity_poly.type
_entity_poly.pdbx_seq_one_letter_code
_entity_poly.pdbx_strand_id
1 'polypeptide(L)'
;AEVAGMPADPNALPNLRPDITGSGVDIKSVRSHGPGLTNYAGTVPVFVGANDLTTIPPAYLPYYTTSQGTSFSCPQVSGVVALMLEANPQLTPDDVVTLLRQTATPMPYEQKVVGAGYVDAHNAVRAAMGLAQVAHPANLFPPPVNGGPQVIDPAGDQLGTDAQDILSAEYKYDAATNQIVFTINLKDLSTTTPNMHWIQEANFKDPNNAAAPTVLLYVTTAIDDPTGTTFSYGTITNTNGVNVQNDLGAADSGQIVGNQIIVRLDANKVNAAVGYNVIGTTATGTQVIAQVVIGVLGAGLLFPADAATGSDFVIQP
;
A
#
# COMPACT_ATOMS: atom_id res chain seq x y z
N ALA A 1 24.41 -18.28 -12.15
CA ALA A 1 23.86 -18.60 -13.48
C ALA A 1 22.79 -19.65 -13.28
N GLU A 2 21.61 -19.46 -13.86
CA GLU A 2 20.58 -20.50 -13.88
C GLU A 2 21.13 -21.73 -14.60
N VAL A 3 20.79 -22.92 -14.11
CA VAL A 3 21.26 -24.16 -14.73
C VAL A 3 20.13 -24.68 -15.62
N ALA A 4 20.31 -24.56 -16.94
CA ALA A 4 19.36 -25.07 -17.92
C ALA A 4 19.01 -26.55 -17.62
N GLY A 5 17.72 -26.86 -17.53
CA GLY A 5 17.21 -28.21 -17.29
C GLY A 5 16.99 -28.59 -15.82
N MET A 6 17.33 -27.74 -14.85
CA MET A 6 16.91 -27.94 -13.46
C MET A 6 15.44 -27.49 -13.27
N PRO A 7 14.61 -28.26 -12.54
CA PRO A 7 13.24 -27.88 -12.24
C PRO A 7 13.20 -26.59 -11.39
N ALA A 8 12.14 -25.79 -11.55
CA ALA A 8 11.91 -24.62 -10.73
C ALA A 8 11.91 -25.00 -9.24
N ASP A 9 12.64 -24.24 -8.42
CA ASP A 9 12.72 -24.45 -6.98
C ASP A 9 11.97 -23.30 -6.27
N PRO A 10 10.92 -23.56 -5.48
CA PRO A 10 10.19 -22.51 -4.79
C PRO A 10 10.94 -21.91 -3.58
N ASN A 11 12.05 -22.52 -3.14
CA ASN A 11 12.68 -22.22 -1.86
C ASN A 11 14.19 -21.91 -1.94
N ALA A 12 14.87 -22.22 -3.05
CA ALA A 12 16.32 -22.03 -3.13
C ALA A 12 16.81 -21.46 -4.48
N LEU A 13 17.78 -20.54 -4.38
CA LEU A 13 18.59 -20.12 -5.52
C LEU A 13 19.46 -21.30 -6.01
N PRO A 14 19.78 -21.38 -7.32
CA PRO A 14 19.56 -20.34 -8.33
C PRO A 14 18.21 -20.40 -9.06
N ASN A 15 17.34 -21.38 -8.77
CA ASN A 15 16.14 -21.69 -9.56
C ASN A 15 14.83 -21.15 -8.96
N LEU A 16 14.91 -20.11 -8.12
CA LEU A 16 13.77 -19.45 -7.51
C LEU A 16 12.86 -18.83 -8.57
N ARG A 17 11.58 -19.23 -8.58
CA ARG A 17 10.54 -18.71 -9.47
C ARG A 17 9.37 -18.10 -8.66
N PRO A 18 8.64 -17.10 -9.20
CA PRO A 18 8.84 -16.46 -10.50
C PRO A 18 10.10 -15.57 -10.54
N ASP A 19 10.57 -15.18 -11.73
CA ASP A 19 11.71 -14.26 -11.87
C ASP A 19 11.32 -12.81 -11.66
N ILE A 20 10.13 -12.46 -12.13
CA ILE A 20 9.59 -11.10 -12.15
C ILE A 20 8.06 -11.17 -12.19
N THR A 21 7.42 -10.09 -11.73
CA THR A 21 5.98 -9.91 -11.73
C THR A 21 5.56 -8.84 -12.73
N GLY A 22 4.44 -9.05 -13.42
CA GLY A 22 3.82 -8.07 -14.33
C GLY A 22 2.31 -8.01 -14.12
N SER A 23 1.63 -7.04 -14.75
CA SER A 23 0.20 -6.83 -14.54
C SER A 23 -0.63 -8.01 -15.03
N GLY A 24 -1.48 -8.55 -14.16
CA GLY A 24 -2.25 -9.76 -14.47
C GLY A 24 -3.70 -9.68 -14.05
N VAL A 25 -4.18 -8.59 -13.49
CA VAL A 25 -5.57 -8.45 -13.02
C VAL A 25 -6.25 -7.33 -13.80
N ASP A 26 -7.51 -7.55 -14.18
CA ASP A 26 -8.32 -6.61 -14.94
C ASP A 26 -7.67 -6.09 -16.23
N ILE A 27 -7.01 -6.99 -16.96
CA ILE A 27 -6.35 -6.69 -18.22
C ILE A 27 -7.39 -6.65 -19.35
N LYS A 28 -7.54 -5.47 -19.95
CA LYS A 28 -8.36 -5.26 -21.14
C LYS A 28 -7.55 -5.63 -22.37
N SER A 29 -7.99 -6.64 -23.10
CA SER A 29 -7.33 -7.11 -24.31
C SER A 29 -8.33 -7.48 -25.40
N VAL A 30 -7.81 -7.73 -26.59
CA VAL A 30 -8.62 -8.07 -27.77
C VAL A 30 -9.42 -9.34 -27.52
N ARG A 31 -10.69 -9.29 -27.89
CA ARG A 31 -11.63 -10.40 -27.82
C ARG A 31 -11.64 -11.15 -29.15
N SER A 32 -11.51 -12.47 -29.08
CA SER A 32 -11.68 -13.34 -30.25
C SER A 32 -13.12 -13.29 -30.78
N HIS A 33 -13.27 -13.16 -32.10
CA HIS A 33 -14.55 -13.30 -32.78
C HIS A 33 -14.76 -14.75 -33.23
N GLY A 34 -15.84 -15.39 -32.79
CA GLY A 34 -16.16 -16.75 -33.22
C GLY A 34 -17.47 -17.32 -32.67
N PRO A 35 -18.13 -18.24 -33.41
CA PRO A 35 -19.33 -18.92 -32.93
C PRO A 35 -19.02 -19.66 -31.62
N GLY A 36 -19.84 -19.44 -30.58
CA GLY A 36 -19.65 -20.07 -29.26
C GLY A 36 -18.74 -19.31 -28.28
N LEU A 37 -18.09 -18.23 -28.72
CA LEU A 37 -17.31 -17.32 -27.86
C LEU A 37 -17.89 -15.90 -27.84
N THR A 38 -18.62 -15.52 -28.90
CA THR A 38 -19.30 -14.22 -29.06
C THR A 38 -20.79 -14.46 -29.33
N ASN A 39 -21.67 -14.13 -28.38
CA ASN A 39 -23.11 -14.10 -28.68
C ASN A 39 -23.41 -12.82 -29.47
N TYR A 40 -23.71 -12.99 -30.75
CA TYR A 40 -24.23 -11.98 -31.69
C TYR A 40 -25.54 -11.31 -31.20
N ALA A 41 -26.09 -11.74 -30.06
CA ALA A 41 -27.37 -11.29 -29.50
C ALA A 41 -27.26 -10.48 -28.20
N GLY A 42 -26.11 -9.88 -27.88
CA GLY A 42 -25.99 -8.96 -26.74
C GLY A 42 -26.20 -9.60 -25.36
N THR A 43 -26.15 -10.92 -25.28
CA THR A 43 -26.11 -11.65 -24.00
C THR A 43 -24.65 -11.82 -23.60
N VAL A 44 -24.31 -11.23 -22.45
CA VAL A 44 -23.00 -11.28 -21.79
C VAL A 44 -22.49 -12.73 -21.73
N PRO A 45 -21.40 -13.10 -22.43
CA PRO A 45 -20.86 -14.45 -22.31
C PRO A 45 -20.35 -14.68 -20.88
N VAL A 46 -20.43 -15.93 -20.42
CA VAL A 46 -20.07 -16.44 -19.08
C VAL A 46 -18.63 -16.07 -18.62
N PHE A 47 -17.79 -15.56 -19.53
CA PHE A 47 -16.41 -15.14 -19.27
C PHE A 47 -16.18 -13.63 -19.26
N VAL A 48 -17.24 -12.82 -19.37
CA VAL A 48 -17.14 -11.39 -19.08
C VAL A 48 -16.89 -11.27 -17.58
N GLY A 49 -15.69 -10.86 -17.20
CA GLY A 49 -15.43 -10.39 -15.85
C GLY A 49 -16.48 -9.34 -15.49
N ALA A 50 -16.91 -9.30 -14.23
CA ALA A 50 -18.03 -8.49 -13.74
C ALA A 50 -17.90 -6.96 -14.00
N ASN A 51 -16.85 -6.50 -14.67
CA ASN A 51 -16.47 -5.11 -14.89
C ASN A 51 -16.43 -4.64 -16.37
N ASP A 52 -16.63 -5.48 -17.41
CA ASP A 52 -16.56 -4.98 -18.81
C ASP A 52 -17.60 -3.88 -19.08
N LEU A 53 -18.84 -4.09 -18.62
CA LEU A 53 -19.94 -3.14 -18.85
C LEU A 53 -19.75 -1.80 -18.14
N THR A 54 -18.90 -1.75 -17.11
CA THR A 54 -18.61 -0.55 -16.33
C THR A 54 -17.26 0.09 -16.68
N THR A 55 -16.37 -0.63 -17.38
CA THR A 55 -14.98 -0.18 -17.61
C THR A 55 -14.56 -0.11 -19.08
N ILE A 56 -15.35 -0.63 -20.01
CA ILE A 56 -15.11 -0.55 -21.46
C ILE A 56 -16.26 0.22 -22.11
N PRO A 57 -15.98 1.28 -22.89
CA PRO A 57 -17.04 2.01 -23.59
C PRO A 57 -17.85 1.08 -24.52
N PRO A 58 -19.18 1.25 -24.62
CA PRO A 58 -20.04 0.32 -25.35
C PRO A 58 -19.62 0.00 -26.79
N ALA A 59 -19.02 0.97 -27.49
CA ALA A 59 -18.51 0.80 -28.85
C ALA A 59 -17.37 -0.22 -28.98
N TYR A 60 -16.63 -0.49 -27.90
CA TYR A 60 -15.47 -1.40 -27.88
C TYR A 60 -15.78 -2.80 -27.32
N LEU A 61 -16.93 -2.98 -26.66
CA LEU A 61 -17.35 -4.28 -26.10
C LEU A 61 -17.35 -5.46 -27.09
N PRO A 62 -17.62 -5.27 -28.40
CA PRO A 62 -17.48 -6.37 -29.36
C PRO A 62 -16.03 -6.82 -29.58
N TYR A 63 -15.06 -5.93 -29.39
CA TYR A 63 -13.66 -6.12 -29.77
C TYR A 63 -12.71 -6.32 -28.59
N TYR A 64 -13.12 -5.94 -27.40
CA TYR A 64 -12.31 -6.02 -26.19
C TYR A 64 -13.07 -6.69 -25.05
N THR A 65 -12.31 -7.27 -24.13
CA THR A 65 -12.83 -7.85 -22.90
C THR A 65 -11.76 -7.75 -21.81
N THR A 66 -12.19 -7.79 -20.57
CA THR A 66 -11.35 -7.79 -19.37
C THR A 66 -11.18 -9.21 -18.87
N SER A 67 -9.95 -9.57 -18.51
CA SER A 67 -9.63 -10.86 -17.92
C SER A 67 -8.41 -10.76 -17.01
N GLN A 68 -8.11 -11.85 -16.31
CA GLN A 68 -7.09 -11.89 -15.26
C GLN A 68 -6.38 -13.24 -15.22
N GLY A 69 -5.17 -13.25 -14.65
CA GLY A 69 -4.29 -14.40 -14.47
C GLY A 69 -2.86 -14.10 -14.91
N THR A 70 -1.93 -14.96 -14.50
CA THR A 70 -0.52 -14.91 -14.94
C THR A 70 -0.36 -15.06 -16.46
N SER A 71 -1.35 -15.66 -17.13
CA SER A 71 -1.49 -15.70 -18.59
C SER A 71 -1.54 -14.31 -19.23
N PHE A 72 -1.93 -13.27 -18.50
CA PHE A 72 -1.97 -11.89 -18.97
C PHE A 72 -0.70 -11.10 -18.60
N SER A 73 -0.04 -11.44 -17.48
CA SER A 73 1.27 -10.91 -17.12
C SER A 73 2.36 -11.34 -18.12
N CYS A 74 2.36 -12.61 -18.53
CA CYS A 74 3.36 -13.19 -19.44
C CYS A 74 3.50 -12.43 -20.79
N PRO A 75 2.43 -12.16 -21.56
CA PRO A 75 2.55 -11.43 -22.82
C PRO A 75 2.97 -9.97 -22.63
N GLN A 76 2.66 -9.34 -21.50
CA GLN A 76 3.12 -7.98 -21.20
C GLN A 76 4.64 -7.94 -21.00
N VAL A 77 5.18 -8.84 -20.16
CA VAL A 77 6.64 -8.95 -19.97
C VAL A 77 7.31 -9.34 -21.29
N SER A 78 6.69 -10.21 -22.09
CA SER A 78 7.19 -10.54 -23.44
C SER A 78 7.28 -9.31 -24.36
N GLY A 79 6.32 -8.38 -24.26
CA GLY A 79 6.38 -7.09 -24.95
C GLY A 79 7.56 -6.22 -24.50
N VAL A 80 7.86 -6.19 -23.19
CA VAL A 80 9.05 -5.50 -22.66
C VAL A 80 10.33 -6.11 -23.22
N VAL A 81 10.43 -7.44 -23.25
CA VAL A 81 11.57 -8.13 -23.84
C VAL A 81 11.75 -7.79 -25.32
N ALA A 82 10.65 -7.67 -26.08
CA ALA A 82 10.70 -7.23 -27.47
C ALA A 82 11.32 -5.81 -27.60
N LEU A 83 10.95 -4.88 -26.72
CA LEU A 83 11.54 -3.53 -26.68
C LEU A 83 13.03 -3.56 -26.29
N MET A 84 13.42 -4.43 -25.34
CA MET A 84 14.83 -4.61 -24.97
C MET A 84 15.66 -5.13 -26.15
N LEU A 85 15.14 -6.11 -26.88
CA LEU A 85 15.78 -6.68 -28.06
C LEU A 85 15.81 -5.69 -29.24
N GLU A 86 14.78 -4.84 -29.38
CA GLU A 86 14.80 -3.74 -30.35
C GLU A 86 15.91 -2.73 -30.01
N ALA A 87 16.07 -2.39 -28.73
CA ALA A 87 17.12 -1.49 -28.26
C ALA A 87 18.53 -2.10 -28.34
N ASN A 88 18.66 -3.41 -28.12
CA ASN A 88 19.92 -4.14 -28.24
C ASN A 88 19.69 -5.58 -28.75
N PRO A 89 19.86 -5.80 -30.07
CA PRO A 89 19.64 -7.12 -30.67
C PRO A 89 20.67 -8.20 -30.28
N GLN A 90 21.74 -7.84 -29.57
CA GLN A 90 22.81 -8.77 -29.16
C GLN A 90 22.56 -9.38 -27.78
N LEU A 91 21.50 -8.99 -27.07
CA LEU A 91 21.19 -9.56 -25.76
C LEU A 91 20.89 -11.05 -25.87
N THR A 92 21.52 -11.84 -25.00
CA THR A 92 21.18 -13.25 -24.81
C THR A 92 19.96 -13.40 -23.90
N PRO A 93 19.27 -14.56 -23.90
CA PRO A 93 18.18 -14.81 -22.95
C PRO A 93 18.59 -14.59 -21.48
N ASP A 94 19.83 -14.94 -21.12
CA ASP A 94 20.37 -14.74 -19.77
C ASP A 94 20.57 -13.25 -19.45
N ASP A 95 21.03 -12.47 -20.43
CA ASP A 95 21.14 -11.01 -20.28
C ASP A 95 19.77 -10.38 -20.08
N VAL A 96 18.76 -10.81 -20.85
CA VAL A 96 17.38 -10.32 -20.72
C VAL A 96 16.84 -10.56 -19.31
N VAL A 97 16.93 -11.80 -18.80
CA VAL A 97 16.45 -12.13 -17.45
C VAL A 97 17.23 -11.35 -16.40
N THR A 98 18.55 -11.22 -16.56
CA THR A 98 19.40 -10.46 -15.65
C THR A 98 18.99 -8.99 -15.60
N LEU A 99 18.82 -8.35 -16.76
CA LEU A 99 18.44 -6.95 -16.85
C LEU A 99 17.04 -6.72 -16.29
N LEU A 100 16.07 -7.57 -16.63
CA LEU A 100 14.71 -7.51 -16.08
C LEU A 100 14.72 -7.57 -14.54
N ARG A 101 15.49 -8.50 -13.96
CA ARG A 101 15.62 -8.62 -12.50
C ARG A 101 16.31 -7.41 -11.88
N GLN A 102 17.36 -6.89 -12.52
CA GLN A 102 18.11 -5.72 -12.03
C GLN A 102 17.30 -4.42 -12.08
N THR A 103 16.35 -4.31 -13.01
CA THR A 103 15.55 -3.11 -13.21
C THR A 103 14.17 -3.21 -12.56
N ALA A 104 13.79 -4.36 -12.01
CA ALA A 104 12.49 -4.56 -11.39
C ALA A 104 12.25 -3.58 -10.23
N THR A 105 11.03 -3.07 -10.13
CA THR A 105 10.57 -2.30 -8.97
C THR A 105 10.37 -3.26 -7.79
N PRO A 106 11.05 -3.08 -6.65
CA PRO A 106 10.82 -3.93 -5.48
C PRO A 106 9.35 -3.89 -5.03
N MET A 107 8.83 -5.03 -4.61
CA MET A 107 7.48 -5.15 -4.05
C MET A 107 7.57 -5.62 -2.59
N PRO A 108 6.63 -5.24 -1.71
CA PRO A 108 6.65 -5.61 -0.28
C PRO A 108 6.18 -7.05 -0.04
N TYR A 109 6.72 -8.01 -0.79
CA TYR A 109 6.39 -9.43 -0.71
C TYR A 109 7.65 -10.29 -0.76
N GLU A 110 7.55 -11.53 -0.29
CA GLU A 110 8.65 -12.48 -0.37
C GLU A 110 9.07 -12.73 -1.82
N GLN A 111 10.38 -12.90 -2.07
CA GLN A 111 10.93 -13.13 -3.40
C GLN A 111 10.34 -14.38 -4.08
N LYS A 112 9.91 -15.39 -3.32
CA LYS A 112 9.21 -16.59 -3.84
C LYS A 112 7.81 -16.29 -4.41
N VAL A 113 7.24 -15.13 -4.07
CA VAL A 113 5.91 -14.68 -4.52
C VAL A 113 6.03 -13.77 -5.75
N VAL A 114 6.98 -12.84 -5.72
CA VAL A 114 7.07 -11.76 -6.73
C VAL A 114 8.31 -11.80 -7.62
N GLY A 115 9.24 -12.72 -7.35
CA GLY A 115 10.56 -12.72 -7.98
C GLY A 115 11.35 -11.49 -7.56
N ALA A 116 12.08 -10.89 -8.50
CA ALA A 116 12.83 -9.65 -8.26
C ALA A 116 11.93 -8.42 -8.00
N GLY A 117 10.63 -8.51 -8.30
CA GLY A 117 9.67 -7.42 -8.14
C GLY A 117 8.84 -7.20 -9.40
N TYR A 118 8.25 -6.01 -9.52
CA TYR A 118 7.40 -5.62 -10.64
C TYR A 118 8.23 -5.18 -11.85
N VAL A 119 7.81 -5.53 -13.05
CA VAL A 119 8.53 -5.18 -14.28
C VAL A 119 8.56 -3.67 -14.52
N ASP A 120 9.76 -3.11 -14.70
CA ASP A 120 9.97 -1.74 -15.19
C ASP A 120 10.45 -1.77 -16.64
N ALA A 121 9.51 -1.52 -17.55
CA ALA A 121 9.81 -1.48 -18.98
C ALA A 121 10.82 -0.38 -19.34
N HIS A 122 10.76 0.78 -18.69
CA HIS A 122 11.59 1.92 -19.03
C HIS A 122 13.05 1.68 -18.63
N ASN A 123 13.31 1.27 -17.38
CA ASN A 123 14.67 0.97 -16.96
C ASN A 123 15.21 -0.32 -17.59
N ALA A 124 14.38 -1.31 -17.90
CA ALA A 124 14.80 -2.50 -18.66
C ALA A 124 15.39 -2.13 -20.03
N VAL A 125 14.69 -1.28 -20.79
CA VAL A 125 15.16 -0.80 -22.10
C VAL A 125 16.40 0.09 -21.97
N ARG A 126 16.44 0.98 -20.96
CA ARG A 126 17.65 1.79 -20.71
C ARG A 126 18.87 0.94 -20.40
N ALA A 127 18.71 -0.08 -19.56
CA ALA A 127 19.79 -0.98 -19.22
C ALA A 127 20.23 -1.82 -20.43
N ALA A 128 19.30 -2.23 -21.29
CA ALA A 128 19.62 -2.85 -22.59
C ALA A 128 20.47 -1.95 -23.50
N MET A 129 20.24 -0.63 -23.46
CA MET A 129 21.04 0.38 -24.18
C MET A 129 22.37 0.74 -23.48
N GLY A 130 22.68 0.16 -22.32
CA GLY A 130 23.84 0.53 -21.51
C GLY A 130 23.72 1.90 -20.82
N LEU A 131 22.50 2.43 -20.69
CA LEU A 131 22.21 3.68 -20.01
C LEU A 131 21.95 3.44 -18.52
N ALA A 132 22.31 4.42 -17.68
CA ALA A 132 22.01 4.37 -16.25
C ALA A 132 20.51 4.33 -15.99
N GLN A 133 20.09 3.60 -14.96
CA GLN A 133 18.70 3.62 -14.50
C GLN A 133 18.30 5.03 -14.04
N VAL A 134 17.02 5.36 -14.20
CA VAL A 134 16.44 6.62 -13.74
C VAL A 134 15.26 6.33 -12.82
N ALA A 135 14.90 7.32 -12.01
CA ALA A 135 13.71 7.22 -11.18
C ALA A 135 12.49 6.85 -12.04
N HIS A 136 11.65 5.96 -11.52
CA HIS A 136 10.47 5.52 -12.24
C HIS A 136 9.54 6.72 -12.47
N PRO A 137 8.97 6.89 -13.68
CA PRO A 137 8.02 7.96 -13.96
C PRO A 137 6.71 7.80 -13.17
N ALA A 138 6.43 6.60 -12.66
CA ALA A 138 5.34 6.30 -11.75
C ALA A 138 5.85 5.40 -10.61
N ASN A 139 5.61 5.82 -9.37
CA ASN A 139 5.78 4.94 -8.21
C ASN A 139 4.62 3.93 -8.19
N LEU A 140 4.80 2.80 -8.87
CA LEU A 140 3.82 1.70 -8.90
C LEU A 140 3.52 1.16 -7.50
N PHE A 141 4.54 1.23 -6.65
CA PHE A 141 4.43 1.14 -5.20
C PHE A 141 5.21 2.35 -4.69
N PRO A 142 4.58 3.35 -4.06
CA PRO A 142 5.35 4.38 -3.38
C PRO A 142 6.31 3.68 -2.41
N PRO A 143 7.63 3.86 -2.55
CA PRO A 143 8.53 3.36 -1.52
C PRO A 143 8.17 4.05 -0.19
N PRO A 144 8.37 3.40 0.96
CA PRO A 144 8.11 3.98 2.28
C PRO A 144 9.10 5.10 2.68
N VAL A 145 9.68 5.79 1.70
CA VAL A 145 10.59 6.92 1.91
C VAL A 145 10.20 8.09 1.00
N ASN A 146 10.05 9.26 1.64
CA ASN A 146 9.61 10.56 1.08
C ASN A 146 8.09 10.78 0.97
N GLY A 147 7.32 10.32 1.97
CA GLY A 147 5.92 10.74 2.15
C GLY A 147 4.92 10.07 1.20
N GLY A 148 5.11 8.77 0.94
CA GLY A 148 4.07 7.92 0.36
C GLY A 148 3.18 7.31 1.45
N PRO A 149 1.98 6.83 1.10
CA PRO A 149 1.12 6.11 2.05
C PRO A 149 1.86 4.87 2.58
N GLN A 150 1.92 4.76 3.92
CA GLN A 150 2.47 3.62 4.65
C GLN A 150 1.43 2.52 4.85
N VAL A 151 0.15 2.90 4.87
CA VAL A 151 -0.99 2.01 4.96
C VAL A 151 -1.84 2.22 3.71
N ILE A 152 -2.31 1.12 3.11
CA ILE A 152 -3.20 1.11 1.93
C ILE A 152 -4.28 0.09 2.21
N ASP A 153 -5.51 0.43 1.87
CA ASP A 153 -6.66 -0.38 2.22
C ASP A 153 -7.69 -0.51 1.07
N PRO A 154 -8.38 -1.66 0.92
CA PRO A 154 -9.38 -1.86 -0.13
C PRO A 154 -10.66 -1.05 0.10
N ALA A 155 -10.93 -0.09 -0.79
CA ALA A 155 -12.16 0.71 -0.71
C ALA A 155 -13.45 -0.14 -0.60
N GLY A 156 -14.31 0.22 0.33
CA GLY A 156 -15.68 -0.30 0.43
C GLY A 156 -15.84 -1.56 1.30
N ASP A 157 -14.84 -1.94 2.09
CA ASP A 157 -14.93 -3.07 3.03
C ASP A 157 -15.30 -2.68 4.47
N GLN A 158 -15.45 -1.38 4.73
CA GLN A 158 -15.88 -0.83 6.01
C GLN A 158 -17.30 -1.22 6.40
N LEU A 159 -17.56 -1.18 7.71
CA LEU A 159 -18.91 -1.17 8.28
C LEU A 159 -19.31 0.27 8.66
N GLY A 160 -20.50 0.70 8.24
CA GLY A 160 -21.02 2.03 8.58
C GLY A 160 -21.09 2.96 7.36
N THR A 161 -20.38 4.08 7.41
CA THR A 161 -20.41 5.10 6.35
C THR A 161 -19.05 5.24 5.67
N ASP A 162 -19.00 5.94 4.54
CA ASP A 162 -17.78 6.24 3.79
C ASP A 162 -16.76 7.08 4.61
N ALA A 163 -17.16 7.63 5.76
CA ALA A 163 -16.22 8.27 6.68
C ALA A 163 -15.36 7.25 7.45
N GLN A 164 -15.80 5.99 7.54
CA GLN A 164 -15.03 4.91 8.18
C GLN A 164 -14.10 4.21 7.19
N ASP A 165 -14.37 4.29 5.88
CA ASP A 165 -13.58 3.66 4.81
C ASP A 165 -12.20 4.33 4.69
N ILE A 166 -11.19 3.68 5.23
CA ILE A 166 -9.80 4.06 5.11
C ILE A 166 -9.36 3.69 3.70
N LEU A 167 -8.74 4.62 2.98
CA LEU A 167 -8.14 4.32 1.68
C LEU A 167 -6.62 4.20 1.78
N SER A 168 -6.03 5.06 2.61
CA SER A 168 -4.60 5.04 2.89
C SER A 168 -4.25 5.89 4.09
N ALA A 169 -3.06 5.68 4.64
CA ALA A 169 -2.49 6.57 5.63
C ALA A 169 -0.99 6.75 5.46
N GLU A 170 -0.48 7.92 5.83
CA GLU A 170 0.91 8.33 5.69
C GLU A 170 1.47 8.78 7.04
N TYR A 171 2.76 8.49 7.25
CA TYR A 171 3.56 8.98 8.37
C TYR A 171 4.76 9.70 7.78
N LYS A 172 4.93 10.97 8.13
CA LYS A 172 5.97 11.82 7.55
C LYS A 172 6.64 12.67 8.61
N TYR A 173 7.96 12.67 8.64
CA TYR A 173 8.70 13.68 9.38
C TYR A 173 8.86 14.95 8.53
N ASP A 174 8.50 16.08 9.11
CA ASP A 174 8.76 17.42 8.58
C ASP A 174 9.90 18.06 9.39
N ALA A 175 11.09 18.06 8.80
CA ALA A 175 12.29 18.64 9.41
C ALA A 175 12.20 20.17 9.58
N ALA A 176 11.39 20.87 8.78
CA ALA A 176 11.26 22.32 8.87
C ALA A 176 10.51 22.75 10.13
N THR A 177 9.54 21.93 10.57
CA THR A 177 8.72 22.18 11.75
C THR A 177 9.09 21.27 12.93
N ASN A 178 9.99 20.31 12.72
CA ASN A 178 10.34 19.25 13.67
C ASN A 178 9.12 18.43 14.13
N GLN A 179 8.23 18.09 13.19
CA GLN A 179 6.98 17.39 13.49
C GLN A 179 6.87 16.06 12.75
N ILE A 180 6.30 15.06 13.42
CA ILE A 180 5.78 13.86 12.79
C ILE A 180 4.31 14.12 12.43
N VAL A 181 4.01 14.04 11.14
CA VAL A 181 2.72 14.27 10.53
C VAL A 181 2.08 12.93 10.20
N PHE A 182 0.90 12.71 10.76
CA PHE A 182 0.05 11.54 10.60
C PHE A 182 -1.13 11.96 9.72
N THR A 183 -1.26 11.36 8.53
CA THR A 183 -2.32 11.69 7.59
C THR A 183 -3.12 10.44 7.26
N ILE A 184 -4.45 10.51 7.36
CA ILE A 184 -5.38 9.46 6.93
C ILE A 184 -6.19 10.01 5.77
N ASN A 185 -6.27 9.25 4.67
CA ASN A 185 -7.16 9.51 3.55
C ASN A 185 -8.37 8.57 3.66
N LEU A 186 -9.55 9.15 3.73
CA LEU A 186 -10.81 8.42 3.82
C LEU A 186 -11.57 8.51 2.49
N LYS A 187 -12.57 7.65 2.30
CA LYS A 187 -13.43 7.69 1.10
C LYS A 187 -14.22 8.97 1.00
N ASP A 188 -14.99 9.31 2.03
CA ASP A 188 -15.80 10.53 2.09
C ASP A 188 -16.03 10.98 3.54
N LEU A 189 -15.48 12.13 3.90
CA LEU A 189 -15.65 12.72 5.23
C LEU A 189 -16.63 13.90 5.23
N SER A 190 -17.34 14.14 4.12
CA SER A 190 -18.34 15.21 4.03
C SER A 190 -19.56 14.98 4.92
N THR A 191 -19.81 13.72 5.31
CA THR A 191 -20.87 13.33 6.24
C THR A 191 -20.26 12.70 7.48
N THR A 192 -20.14 13.49 8.56
CA THR A 192 -19.69 12.99 9.88
C THR A 192 -20.87 12.80 10.81
N THR A 193 -20.88 11.72 11.58
CA THR A 193 -21.84 11.50 12.67
C THR A 193 -21.12 11.58 14.01
N PRO A 194 -21.84 11.84 15.11
CA PRO A 194 -21.26 11.75 16.45
C PRO A 194 -20.68 10.36 16.73
N ASN A 195 -19.61 10.33 17.53
CA ASN A 195 -18.90 9.14 17.98
C ASN A 195 -18.16 8.38 16.86
N MET A 196 -17.58 9.11 15.92
CA MET A 196 -16.62 8.57 14.97
C MET A 196 -15.20 8.79 15.51
N HIS A 197 -14.41 7.72 15.54
CA HIS A 197 -13.05 7.74 16.10
C HIS A 197 -12.09 7.11 15.08
N TRP A 198 -10.94 7.72 14.88
CA TRP A 198 -9.86 7.16 14.05
C TRP A 198 -8.59 7.12 14.88
N ILE A 199 -7.89 5.99 14.81
CA ILE A 199 -6.65 5.74 15.52
C ILE A 199 -5.59 5.41 14.50
N GLN A 200 -4.46 6.09 14.55
CA GLN A 200 -3.29 5.78 13.74
C GLN A 200 -2.12 5.49 14.68
N GLU A 201 -1.50 4.33 14.54
CA GLU A 201 -0.53 3.81 15.51
C GLU A 201 0.73 3.25 14.85
N ALA A 202 1.85 3.28 15.58
CA ALA A 202 3.12 2.73 15.15
C ALA A 202 4.01 2.32 16.33
N ASN A 203 4.78 1.25 16.15
CA ASN A 203 5.70 0.74 17.15
C ASN A 203 7.07 1.42 17.06
N PHE A 204 7.57 1.79 18.23
CA PHE A 204 8.87 2.42 18.42
C PHE A 204 9.74 1.51 19.28
N LYS A 205 10.92 1.16 18.77
CA LYS A 205 11.93 0.37 19.48
C LYS A 205 13.29 1.07 19.42
N ASP A 206 13.92 1.25 20.58
CA ASP A 206 15.26 1.83 20.65
C ASP A 206 16.27 0.94 19.89
N PRO A 207 16.89 1.44 18.80
CA PRO A 207 17.82 0.64 18.00
C PRO A 207 19.14 0.34 18.74
N ASN A 208 19.47 1.13 19.77
CA ASN A 208 20.71 0.97 20.54
C ASN A 208 20.53 0.08 21.77
N ASN A 209 19.29 -0.32 22.08
CA ASN A 209 18.97 -1.14 23.24
C ASN A 209 17.97 -2.24 22.87
N ALA A 210 18.48 -3.41 22.49
CA ALA A 210 17.67 -4.57 22.17
C ALA A 210 16.75 -5.02 23.33
N ALA A 211 17.10 -4.70 24.59
CA ALA A 211 16.31 -5.04 25.77
C ALA A 211 15.23 -4.00 26.11
N ALA A 212 15.24 -2.81 25.49
CA ALA A 212 14.19 -1.81 25.70
C ALA A 212 12.81 -2.36 25.28
N PRO A 213 11.72 -2.05 25.98
CA PRO A 213 10.39 -2.44 25.50
C PRO A 213 10.06 -1.76 24.17
N THR A 214 9.27 -2.42 23.34
CA THR A 214 8.62 -1.75 22.20
C THR A 214 7.48 -0.90 22.74
N VAL A 215 7.44 0.38 22.38
CA VAL A 215 6.39 1.32 22.76
C VAL A 215 5.49 1.55 21.55
N LEU A 216 4.20 1.24 21.66
CA LEU A 216 3.23 1.55 20.63
C LEU A 216 2.71 2.97 20.87
N LEU A 217 3.02 3.89 19.96
CA LEU A 217 2.47 5.25 19.98
C LEU A 217 1.19 5.28 19.14
N TYR A 218 0.16 5.96 19.60
CA TYR A 218 -1.03 6.23 18.80
C TYR A 218 -1.37 7.72 18.79
N VAL A 219 -1.97 8.16 17.69
CA VAL A 219 -2.72 9.41 17.60
C VAL A 219 -4.17 9.08 17.36
N THR A 220 -5.07 9.87 17.95
CA THR A 220 -6.51 9.75 17.73
C THR A 220 -7.09 11.03 17.18
N THR A 221 -8.12 10.84 16.37
CA THR A 221 -9.07 11.89 16.00
C THR A 221 -10.45 11.40 16.40
N ALA A 222 -11.20 12.21 17.13
CA ALA A 222 -12.55 11.88 17.53
C ALA A 222 -13.49 13.02 17.15
N ILE A 223 -14.63 12.67 16.56
CA ILE A 223 -15.74 13.60 16.32
C ILE A 223 -16.87 13.19 17.27
N ASP A 224 -16.93 13.90 18.40
CA ASP A 224 -17.87 13.63 19.47
C ASP A 224 -18.83 14.81 19.64
N ASP A 225 -20.13 14.55 19.70
CA ASP A 225 -21.15 15.56 20.03
C ASP A 225 -21.35 15.56 21.56
N PRO A 226 -21.19 16.69 22.28
CA PRO A 226 -21.06 18.08 21.81
C PRO A 226 -19.64 18.67 21.83
N THR A 227 -18.62 17.87 22.15
CA THR A 227 -17.23 18.33 22.33
C THR A 227 -16.52 18.73 21.03
N GLY A 228 -17.12 18.42 19.88
CA GLY A 228 -16.56 18.70 18.57
C GLY A 228 -15.44 17.73 18.20
N THR A 229 -14.62 18.14 17.24
CA THR A 229 -13.46 17.36 16.81
C THR A 229 -12.30 17.53 17.78
N THR A 230 -11.76 16.43 18.28
CA THR A 230 -10.59 16.41 19.16
C THR A 230 -9.46 15.60 18.56
N PHE A 231 -8.23 15.98 18.90
CA PHE A 231 -7.00 15.32 18.45
C PHE A 231 -6.10 15.09 19.66
N SER A 232 -5.81 13.84 19.96
CA SER A 232 -4.94 13.47 21.09
C SER A 232 -3.94 12.41 20.69
N TYR A 233 -3.02 12.11 21.60
CA TYR A 233 -2.02 11.08 21.43
C TYR A 233 -1.73 10.39 22.75
N GLY A 234 -1.18 9.19 22.66
CA GLY A 234 -0.82 8.41 23.82
C GLY A 234 0.07 7.24 23.44
N THR A 235 0.30 6.38 24.42
CA THR A 235 1.08 5.15 24.26
C THR A 235 0.29 3.95 24.75
N ILE A 236 0.50 2.81 24.12
CA ILE A 236 0.06 1.51 24.61
C ILE A 236 1.28 0.76 25.11
N THR A 237 1.20 0.32 26.36
CA THR A 237 2.18 -0.59 26.94
C THR A 237 1.52 -1.93 27.20
N ASN A 238 2.21 -3.02 26.87
CA ASN A 238 1.74 -4.36 27.20
C ASN A 238 2.22 -4.73 28.61
N THR A 239 1.29 -4.79 29.57
CA THR A 239 1.56 -5.22 30.94
C THR A 239 0.93 -6.60 31.15
N ASN A 240 1.75 -7.65 31.22
CA ASN A 240 1.31 -9.04 31.44
C ASN A 240 0.29 -9.55 30.41
N GLY A 241 0.47 -9.21 29.12
CA GLY A 241 -0.45 -9.61 28.05
C GLY A 241 -1.67 -8.71 27.91
N VAL A 242 -1.81 -7.69 28.76
CA VAL A 242 -2.88 -6.68 28.66
C VAL A 242 -2.31 -5.41 28.06
N ASN A 243 -2.92 -4.94 26.97
CA ASN A 243 -2.62 -3.64 26.40
C ASN A 243 -3.28 -2.55 27.27
N VAL A 244 -2.45 -1.67 27.84
CA VAL A 244 -2.89 -0.54 28.66
C VAL A 244 -2.63 0.74 27.86
N GLN A 245 -3.71 1.42 27.48
CA GLN A 245 -3.65 2.76 26.90
C GLN A 245 -3.31 3.78 27.99
N ASN A 246 -2.39 4.67 27.66
CA ASN A 246 -1.98 5.79 28.50
C ASN A 246 -2.05 7.06 27.66
N ASP A 247 -3.11 7.83 27.85
CA ASP A 247 -3.32 9.10 27.17
C ASP A 247 -2.32 10.15 27.67
N LEU A 248 -1.57 10.73 26.75
CA LEU A 248 -0.54 11.73 27.05
C LEU A 248 -1.03 13.18 26.82
N GLY A 249 -2.23 13.33 26.27
CA GLY A 249 -2.93 14.61 26.12
C GLY A 249 -3.15 15.01 24.66
N ALA A 250 -3.33 16.31 24.42
CA ALA A 250 -3.64 16.84 23.10
C ALA A 250 -2.44 16.79 22.14
N ALA A 251 -2.73 16.54 20.87
CA ALA A 251 -1.76 16.70 19.78
C ALA A 251 -1.34 18.17 19.63
N ASP A 252 -0.23 18.45 18.94
CA ASP A 252 0.22 19.84 18.71
C ASP A 252 -0.71 20.58 17.76
N SER A 253 -1.20 19.89 16.74
CA SER A 253 -2.30 20.36 15.92
C SER A 253 -3.00 19.19 15.24
N GLY A 254 -4.27 19.38 14.92
CA GLY A 254 -5.02 18.49 14.06
C GLY A 254 -5.98 19.27 13.19
N GLN A 255 -6.24 18.76 11.99
CA GLN A 255 -7.18 19.38 11.06
C GLN A 255 -7.82 18.33 10.15
N ILE A 256 -9.02 18.64 9.70
CA ILE A 256 -9.71 17.90 8.64
C ILE A 256 -9.71 18.77 7.38
N VAL A 257 -9.18 18.23 6.28
CA VAL A 257 -9.10 18.92 4.98
C VAL A 257 -9.71 18.03 3.90
N GLY A 258 -10.94 18.34 3.51
CA GLY A 258 -11.71 17.45 2.62
C GLY A 258 -11.89 16.09 3.28
N ASN A 259 -11.41 15.02 2.62
CA ASN A 259 -11.48 13.65 3.14
C ASN A 259 -10.21 13.23 3.89
N GLN A 260 -9.36 14.18 4.27
CA GLN A 260 -8.12 13.90 4.99
C GLN A 260 -8.22 14.32 6.45
N ILE A 261 -7.75 13.44 7.33
CA ILE A 261 -7.45 13.75 8.73
C ILE A 261 -5.94 13.92 8.85
N ILE A 262 -5.49 15.05 9.39
CA ILE A 262 -4.06 15.34 9.55
C ILE A 262 -3.78 15.70 11.01
N VAL A 263 -2.98 14.89 11.70
CA VAL A 263 -2.52 15.12 13.07
C VAL A 263 -1.01 15.35 13.07
N ARG A 264 -0.54 16.33 13.85
CA ARG A 264 0.89 16.67 13.96
C ARG A 264 1.34 16.57 15.41
N LEU A 265 2.48 15.92 15.61
CA LEU A 265 3.17 15.85 16.88
C LEU A 265 4.60 16.36 16.73
N ASP A 266 5.04 17.24 17.63
CA ASP A 266 6.44 17.63 17.74
C ASP A 266 7.29 16.40 18.07
N ALA A 267 8.43 16.24 17.39
CA ALA A 267 9.30 15.09 17.59
C ALA A 267 9.80 14.99 19.04
N ASN A 268 9.91 16.11 19.78
CA ASN A 268 10.27 16.06 21.20
C ASN A 268 9.17 15.47 22.07
N LYS A 269 7.88 15.66 21.71
CA LYS A 269 6.77 14.98 22.40
C LYS A 269 6.83 13.48 22.14
N VAL A 270 7.11 13.08 20.91
CA VAL A 270 7.28 11.66 20.55
C VAL A 270 8.47 11.06 21.30
N ASN A 271 9.61 11.75 21.32
CA ASN A 271 10.79 11.34 22.09
C ASN A 271 10.49 11.18 23.59
N ALA A 272 9.72 12.10 24.17
CA ALA A 272 9.32 12.04 25.57
C ALA A 272 8.36 10.86 25.84
N ALA A 273 7.46 10.55 24.89
CA ALA A 273 6.53 9.44 24.99
C ALA A 273 7.22 8.07 24.89
N VAL A 274 8.19 7.94 23.97
CA VAL A 274 8.87 6.65 23.71
C VAL A 274 10.14 6.45 24.53
N GLY A 275 10.70 7.52 25.11
CA GLY A 275 11.87 7.48 25.98
C GLY A 275 13.24 7.53 25.29
N TYR A 276 13.31 7.75 23.97
CA TYR A 276 14.56 7.89 23.22
C TYR A 276 14.37 8.81 22.00
N ASN A 277 15.46 9.22 21.34
CA ASN A 277 15.37 10.02 20.12
C ASN A 277 14.93 9.18 18.93
N VAL A 278 13.75 9.46 18.37
CA VAL A 278 13.19 8.71 17.24
C VAL A 278 13.70 9.19 15.88
N ILE A 279 14.34 10.37 15.80
CA ILE A 279 14.88 10.87 14.53
C ILE A 279 16.00 9.94 14.05
N GLY A 280 15.93 9.53 12.79
CA GLY A 280 16.82 8.55 12.17
C GLY A 280 16.47 7.10 12.46
N THR A 281 15.36 6.82 13.15
CA THR A 281 14.91 5.46 13.47
C THR A 281 13.75 5.02 12.58
N THR A 282 13.51 3.71 12.57
CA THR A 282 12.40 3.08 11.84
C THR A 282 11.32 2.72 12.83
N ALA A 283 10.11 3.22 12.59
CA ALA A 283 8.92 2.79 13.31
C ALA A 283 8.22 1.67 12.51
N THR A 284 7.71 0.67 13.22
CA THR A 284 7.24 -0.59 12.62
C THR A 284 5.79 -0.91 12.97
N GLY A 285 5.20 -1.87 12.26
CA GLY A 285 3.84 -2.36 12.57
C GLY A 285 2.81 -1.23 12.55
N THR A 286 2.86 -0.38 11.53
CA THR A 286 1.93 0.74 11.35
C THR A 286 0.53 0.22 11.10
N GLN A 287 -0.45 0.82 11.77
CA GLN A 287 -1.85 0.46 11.64
C GLN A 287 -2.74 1.70 11.74
N VAL A 288 -3.87 1.66 11.01
CA VAL A 288 -4.98 2.61 11.17
C VAL A 288 -6.25 1.84 11.46
N ILE A 289 -7.08 2.37 12.36
CA ILE A 289 -8.34 1.79 12.75
C ILE A 289 -9.39 2.89 12.74
N ALA A 290 -10.48 2.70 12.01
CA ALA A 290 -11.68 3.51 12.14
C ALA A 290 -12.67 2.80 13.06
N GLN A 291 -13.28 3.54 13.97
CA GLN A 291 -14.21 3.04 14.95
C GLN A 291 -15.51 3.83 14.92
N VAL A 292 -16.59 3.11 15.20
CA VAL A 292 -17.92 3.67 15.39
C VAL A 292 -18.50 3.16 16.69
N VAL A 293 -19.30 3.98 17.37
CA VAL A 293 -20.06 3.51 18.53
C VAL A 293 -21.31 2.74 18.08
N ILE A 294 -21.44 1.51 18.55
CA ILE A 294 -22.69 0.74 18.47
C ILE A 294 -23.44 0.91 19.80
N GLY A 295 -24.45 1.79 19.82
CA GLY A 295 -25.30 2.04 20.99
C GLY A 295 -25.83 3.47 21.11
N VAL A 296 -26.41 3.81 22.28
CA VAL A 296 -26.89 5.16 22.60
C VAL A 296 -25.71 6.05 23.01
N LEU A 297 -25.77 7.34 22.64
CA LEU A 297 -24.82 8.40 23.03
C LEU A 297 -24.35 8.24 24.50
N GLY A 298 -23.04 8.08 24.70
CA GLY A 298 -22.40 7.97 26.01
C GLY A 298 -22.38 6.59 26.67
N ALA A 299 -22.99 5.55 26.06
CA ALA A 299 -23.06 4.20 26.63
C ALA A 299 -22.87 3.05 25.61
N GLY A 300 -22.54 3.36 24.36
CA GLY A 300 -22.30 2.35 23.33
C GLY A 300 -20.89 1.78 23.35
N LEU A 301 -20.74 0.59 22.76
CA LEU A 301 -19.44 -0.07 22.60
C LEU A 301 -18.72 0.49 21.38
N LEU A 302 -17.46 0.88 21.52
CA LEU A 302 -16.60 1.20 20.38
C LEU A 302 -16.34 -0.07 19.59
N PHE A 303 -16.68 -0.05 18.31
CA PHE A 303 -16.52 -1.17 17.40
C PHE A 303 -15.58 -0.77 16.26
N PRO A 304 -14.56 -1.58 15.93
CA PRO A 304 -13.71 -1.34 14.76
C PRO A 304 -14.54 -1.54 13.49
N ALA A 305 -14.87 -0.43 12.85
CA ALA A 305 -15.63 -0.37 11.61
C ALA A 305 -14.77 -0.75 10.41
N ASP A 306 -13.50 -0.37 10.46
CA ASP A 306 -12.51 -0.62 9.42
C ASP A 306 -11.09 -0.60 10.06
N ALA A 307 -10.15 -1.35 9.49
CA ALA A 307 -8.78 -1.39 9.94
C ALA A 307 -7.81 -1.81 8.84
N ALA A 308 -6.72 -1.06 8.71
CA ALA A 308 -5.71 -1.25 7.69
C ALA A 308 -4.31 -1.33 8.32
N THR A 309 -3.47 -2.24 7.82
CA THR A 309 -2.07 -2.39 8.27
C THR A 309 -1.10 -2.06 7.15
N GLY A 310 0.12 -1.67 7.53
CA GLY A 310 1.06 -1.06 6.60
C GLY A 310 2.51 -1.50 6.78
N SER A 311 3.37 -0.88 5.97
CA SER A 311 4.82 -1.04 6.04
C SER A 311 5.46 -0.13 7.08
N ASP A 312 6.64 -0.53 7.54
CA ASP A 312 7.49 0.29 8.39
C ASP A 312 7.85 1.63 7.72
N PHE A 313 7.96 2.70 8.52
CA PHE A 313 8.34 4.03 8.04
C PHE A 313 9.59 4.55 8.75
N VAL A 314 10.42 5.28 7.99
CA VAL A 314 11.67 5.85 8.50
C VAL A 314 11.45 7.32 8.83
N ILE A 315 11.87 7.70 10.04
CA ILE A 315 11.84 9.09 10.50
C ILE A 315 13.14 9.72 10.01
N GLN A 316 13.12 10.23 8.78
CA GLN A 316 14.29 10.84 8.16
C GLN A 316 14.75 12.06 8.98
N PRO A 317 16.06 12.37 9.06
CA PRO A 317 16.57 13.59 9.67
C PRO A 317 16.41 14.84 8.79
#